data_AF-A0A1M7QPK5-F1
#
_entry.id   AF-A0A1M7QPK5-F1
#
_cell.length_a   1.000
_cell.length_b   1.000
_cell.length_c   1.000
_cell.angle_alpha   90.00
_cell.angle_beta   90.00
_cell.angle_gamma   90.00
#
_symmetry.space_group_name_H-M   'P 1'
#
loop_
_entity.id
_entity.type
_entity.pdbx_description
1 polymer ?
#
loop_
_entity_poly.entity_id
_entity_poly.type
_entity_poly.pdbx_seq_one_letter_code
_entity_poly.pdbx_strand_id
1 'polypeptide(L)'
;MKKFLIALSLLLAAGAQAQVLSVRDQATVVNELLVDRFDHLLPGMMAQTGIDMWVVVSREYNEDPVLKTMLPAEWLNARRRTILVFYRDAKTGKVERLAVARYNVGQSITAAWDMKKFPHQWEALVDIIKQRNPDKIALNTSTHFNHADGIDHTDYSELLAALPADLKRRVVSAEPLAIRWLETRTEREMQIYPQLVNATHRIIEEGFSERVITPGITTADDVVWWFRQKIRDLGYDTWFHPSVEIQRAGKGLANADIIVPGDLLHVDIGITYLRLNTDIQEHAYVLKPGETTAPAALVNAFASANRLQDILTANFQQGRSGNQVLAASLKQARAEGIEPTIYTHPIGYHGHAAGPAIGMWDMQGGVPGSGDDVLRYHTAYSIELNAATAIPGWKEPVRIMLEEDAYFDESGVRYINGRQKTLLLLPRRAPSVE
;
A
#
# COMPACT_ATOMS: atom_id res chain seq x y z
N MET A 1 30.37 34.89 43.36
CA MET A 1 30.17 35.06 41.90
C MET A 1 30.91 33.92 41.20
N LYS A 2 30.28 33.22 40.24
CA LYS A 2 30.74 31.96 39.58
C LYS A 2 30.22 30.62 40.14
N LYS A 3 28.90 30.47 40.36
CA LYS A 3 28.23 29.14 40.45
C LYS A 3 26.78 29.13 39.93
N PHE A 4 26.42 29.99 38.99
CA PHE A 4 25.03 30.09 38.48
C PHE A 4 24.96 30.38 36.97
N LEU A 5 25.79 29.70 36.17
CA LEU A 5 25.84 29.92 34.71
C LEU A 5 26.11 28.64 33.90
N ILE A 6 25.77 27.47 34.45
CA ILE A 6 25.85 26.17 33.73
C ILE A 6 24.57 25.35 34.00
N ALA A 7 23.41 26.00 33.94
CA ALA A 7 22.11 25.34 34.04
C ALA A 7 21.07 25.96 33.07
N LEU A 8 21.55 26.54 31.96
CA LEU A 8 20.69 27.16 30.96
C LEU A 8 21.19 26.90 29.52
N SER A 9 21.63 25.68 29.26
CA SER A 9 22.00 25.22 27.92
C SER A 9 21.47 23.81 27.59
N LEU A 10 20.52 23.30 28.37
CA LEU A 10 19.88 21.99 28.18
C LEU A 10 18.36 22.04 27.97
N LEU A 11 17.79 23.21 27.66
CA LEU A 11 16.35 23.40 27.41
C LEU A 11 16.08 23.97 26.01
N LEU A 12 16.78 23.42 25.01
CA LEU A 12 16.37 23.50 23.61
C LEU A 12 16.18 22.08 23.06
N ALA A 13 15.42 21.25 23.79
CA ALA A 13 14.69 20.14 23.18
C ALA A 13 13.36 20.69 22.64
N ALA A 14 13.45 21.61 21.69
CA ALA A 14 12.30 22.10 20.95
C ALA A 14 12.03 21.11 19.80
N GLY A 15 11.08 20.21 20.03
CA GLY A 15 10.34 19.48 18.98
C GLY A 15 11.18 18.67 18.00
N ALA A 16 11.66 17.49 18.41
CA ALA A 16 11.87 16.43 17.44
C ALA A 16 10.48 15.95 16.95
N GLN A 17 9.87 16.67 16.00
CA GLN A 17 9.04 15.98 15.03
C GLN A 17 9.92 14.87 14.47
N ALA A 18 9.41 13.64 14.41
CA ALA A 18 10.17 12.53 13.84
C ALA A 18 10.45 12.88 12.38
N GLN A 19 11.62 13.48 12.14
CA GLN A 19 12.07 13.86 10.83
C GLN A 19 12.33 12.56 10.08
N VAL A 20 11.87 12.48 8.84
CA VAL A 20 12.22 11.36 7.97
C VAL A 20 13.73 11.19 7.93
N LEU A 21 14.17 9.96 7.67
CA LEU A 21 15.57 9.63 7.51
C LEU A 21 16.21 10.46 6.39
N SER A 22 17.51 10.72 6.50
CA SER A 22 18.26 11.26 5.37
C SER A 22 18.16 10.30 4.18
N VAL A 23 18.23 10.79 2.94
CA VAL A 23 18.14 9.91 1.75
C VAL A 23 19.21 8.81 1.73
N ARG A 24 20.35 9.03 2.39
CA ARG A 24 21.41 8.02 2.57
C ARG A 24 20.99 6.91 3.55
N ASP A 25 20.36 7.29 4.65
CA ASP A 25 19.88 6.32 5.65
C ASP A 25 18.65 5.57 5.12
N GLN A 26 17.78 6.25 4.37
CA GLN A 26 16.69 5.61 3.63
C GLN A 26 17.23 4.54 2.68
N ALA A 27 18.28 4.86 1.90
CA ALA A 27 18.90 3.90 0.99
C ALA A 27 19.46 2.67 1.73
N THR A 28 20.05 2.88 2.91
CA THR A 28 20.55 1.78 3.76
C THR A 28 19.39 0.87 4.19
N VAL A 29 18.31 1.44 4.74
CA VAL A 29 17.14 0.68 5.18
C VAL A 29 16.50 -0.09 4.02
N VAL A 30 16.27 0.56 2.88
CA VAL A 30 15.68 -0.07 1.69
C VAL A 30 16.54 -1.23 1.19
N ASN A 31 17.87 -1.07 1.16
CA ASN A 31 18.77 -2.13 0.72
C ASN A 31 18.80 -3.31 1.72
N GLU A 32 18.75 -3.04 3.02
CA GLU A 32 18.65 -4.10 4.05
C GLU A 32 17.33 -4.88 3.93
N LEU A 33 16.20 -4.18 3.75
CA LEU A 33 14.90 -4.83 3.52
C LEU A 33 14.91 -5.67 2.25
N LEU A 34 15.52 -5.17 1.17
CA LEU A 34 15.63 -5.91 -0.08
C LEU A 34 16.44 -7.21 0.08
N VAL A 35 17.57 -7.16 0.81
CA VAL A 35 18.37 -8.35 1.15
C VAL A 35 17.53 -9.34 1.96
N ASP A 36 16.85 -8.86 3.00
CA ASP A 36 15.97 -9.66 3.87
C ASP A 36 14.90 -10.41 3.06
N ARG A 37 14.25 -9.73 2.11
CA ARG A 37 13.26 -10.33 1.22
C ARG A 37 13.86 -11.41 0.32
N PHE A 38 15.02 -11.15 -0.28
CA PHE A 38 15.68 -12.14 -1.12
C PHE A 38 16.11 -13.38 -0.35
N ASP A 39 16.54 -13.22 0.91
CA ASP A 39 17.05 -14.33 1.72
C ASP A 39 15.92 -15.14 2.39
N HIS A 40 14.88 -14.46 2.87
CA HIS A 40 13.83 -15.10 3.68
C HIS A 40 12.50 -15.35 2.95
N LEU A 41 12.16 -14.57 1.91
CA LEU A 41 10.90 -14.76 1.19
C LEU A 41 11.08 -15.56 -0.11
N LEU A 42 11.99 -15.12 -0.98
CA LEU A 42 12.07 -15.63 -2.35
C LEU A 42 12.25 -17.15 -2.45
N PRO A 43 13.13 -17.82 -1.67
CA PRO A 43 13.30 -19.27 -1.76
C PRO A 43 12.03 -20.06 -1.41
N GLY A 44 11.30 -19.60 -0.38
CA GLY A 44 10.04 -20.19 0.04
C GLY A 44 8.93 -19.99 -0.98
N MET A 45 8.82 -18.79 -1.55
CA MET A 45 7.81 -18.48 -2.56
C MET A 45 8.03 -19.25 -3.87
N MET A 46 9.27 -19.36 -4.35
CA MET A 46 9.60 -20.18 -5.51
C MET A 46 9.28 -21.65 -5.27
N ALA A 47 9.51 -22.16 -4.07
CA ALA A 47 9.13 -23.53 -3.69
C ALA A 47 7.60 -23.72 -3.70
N GLN A 48 6.86 -22.79 -3.10
CA GLN A 48 5.40 -22.83 -2.99
C GLN A 48 4.70 -22.79 -4.36
N THR A 49 5.19 -21.97 -5.29
CA THR A 49 4.63 -21.86 -6.65
C THR A 49 5.16 -22.94 -7.60
N GLY A 50 6.22 -23.65 -7.19
CA GLY A 50 6.91 -24.65 -8.01
C GLY A 50 7.50 -24.03 -9.28
N ILE A 51 7.98 -22.78 -9.19
CA ILE A 51 8.72 -22.08 -10.25
C ILE A 51 10.21 -22.30 -10.01
N ASP A 52 10.89 -22.89 -10.98
CA ASP A 52 12.32 -23.21 -10.86
C ASP A 52 13.19 -22.03 -11.22
N MET A 53 12.81 -21.30 -12.29
CA MET A 53 13.51 -20.11 -12.73
C MET A 53 12.52 -18.98 -12.95
N TRP A 54 12.80 -17.82 -12.34
CA TRP A 54 12.06 -16.59 -12.58
C TRP A 54 12.95 -15.59 -13.32
N VAL A 55 12.52 -15.18 -14.51
CA VAL A 55 13.23 -14.20 -15.33
C VAL A 55 12.41 -12.91 -15.37
N VAL A 56 12.95 -11.85 -14.78
CA VAL A 56 12.33 -10.52 -14.77
C VAL A 56 13.10 -9.63 -15.73
N VAL A 57 12.43 -9.14 -16.77
CA VAL A 57 13.03 -8.31 -17.82
C VAL A 57 12.43 -6.91 -17.78
N SER A 58 13.26 -5.89 -17.91
CA SER A 58 12.81 -4.51 -18.03
C SER A 58 13.76 -3.65 -18.84
N ARG A 59 13.28 -2.49 -19.25
CA ARG A 59 14.06 -1.44 -19.88
C ARG A 59 14.02 -0.17 -19.03
N GLU A 60 15.08 0.62 -19.10
CA GLU A 60 15.16 1.93 -18.47
C GLU A 60 13.97 2.81 -18.86
N TYR A 61 13.29 3.37 -17.86
CA TYR A 61 12.04 4.16 -17.98
C TYR A 61 10.80 3.38 -18.39
N ASN A 62 10.89 2.05 -18.49
CA ASN A 62 9.76 1.17 -18.73
C ASN A 62 9.92 -0.11 -17.90
N GLU A 63 10.07 0.07 -16.58
CA GLU A 63 10.30 -1.03 -15.67
C GLU A 63 9.03 -1.80 -15.37
N ASP A 64 9.17 -3.12 -15.40
CA ASP A 64 8.25 -4.07 -14.82
C ASP A 64 7.96 -3.68 -13.36
N PRO A 65 6.68 -3.66 -12.92
CA PRO A 65 6.32 -3.26 -11.56
C PRO A 65 6.99 -4.09 -10.48
N VAL A 66 7.22 -5.39 -10.71
CA VAL A 66 8.00 -6.23 -9.81
C VAL A 66 9.45 -5.78 -9.79
N LEU A 67 10.08 -5.54 -10.95
CA LEU A 67 11.48 -5.15 -11.03
C LEU A 67 11.77 -3.89 -10.21
N LYS A 68 10.87 -2.90 -10.21
CA LYS A 68 11.03 -1.67 -9.41
C LYS A 68 11.23 -1.95 -7.91
N THR A 69 10.61 -3.01 -7.39
CA THR A 69 10.77 -3.43 -5.99
C THR A 69 12.08 -4.18 -5.71
N MET A 70 12.74 -4.69 -6.76
CA MET A 70 13.95 -5.50 -6.68
C MET A 70 15.25 -4.72 -6.91
N LEU A 71 15.17 -3.45 -7.31
CA LEU A 71 16.33 -2.60 -7.51
C LEU A 71 16.89 -2.13 -6.17
N PRO A 72 18.22 -1.99 -6.01
CA PRO A 72 18.78 -1.29 -4.85
C PRO A 72 18.34 0.18 -4.84
N ALA A 73 18.37 0.82 -3.68
CA ALA A 73 17.88 2.19 -3.50
C ALA A 73 18.56 3.22 -4.42
N GLU A 74 19.84 3.01 -4.75
CA GLU A 74 20.63 3.89 -5.61
C GLU A 74 20.28 3.75 -7.11
N TRP A 75 19.47 2.76 -7.47
CA TRP A 75 18.98 2.55 -8.82
C TRP A 75 17.55 3.08 -8.92
N LEU A 76 17.42 4.37 -9.24
CA LEU A 76 16.13 5.04 -9.41
C LEU A 76 15.33 4.48 -10.59
N ASN A 77 16.02 3.93 -11.58
CA ASN A 77 15.47 3.28 -12.77
C ASN A 77 16.31 2.05 -13.11
N ALA A 78 15.78 1.17 -13.97
CA ALA A 78 16.60 0.16 -14.62
C ALA A 78 17.68 0.83 -15.47
N ARG A 79 18.78 0.12 -15.75
CA ARG A 79 19.88 0.67 -16.58
C ARG A 79 19.91 -0.06 -17.93
N ARG A 80 19.46 0.59 -19.01
CA ARG A 80 19.15 -0.07 -20.30
C ARG A 80 18.25 -1.32 -20.09
N ARG A 81 18.50 -2.41 -20.82
CA ARG A 81 17.85 -3.71 -20.57
C ARG A 81 18.47 -4.37 -19.33
N THR A 82 17.66 -4.50 -18.28
CA THR A 82 18.00 -5.22 -17.05
C THR A 82 17.25 -6.54 -17.07
N ILE A 83 17.98 -7.65 -16.93
CA ILE A 83 17.42 -9.00 -16.85
C ILE A 83 17.89 -9.59 -15.53
N LEU A 84 16.96 -9.79 -14.59
CA LEU A 84 17.21 -10.51 -13.35
C LEU A 84 16.79 -11.97 -13.54
N VAL A 85 17.62 -12.89 -13.07
CA VAL A 85 17.37 -14.32 -13.13
C VAL A 85 17.51 -14.89 -11.72
N PHE A 86 16.41 -15.46 -11.23
CA PHE A 86 16.37 -16.18 -9.97
C PHE A 86 16.20 -17.66 -10.28
N TYR A 87 17.15 -18.50 -9.89
CA TYR A 87 17.07 -19.94 -10.09
C TYR A 87 17.11 -20.66 -8.75
N ARG A 88 16.07 -21.46 -8.47
CA ARG A 88 16.01 -22.29 -7.27
C ARG A 88 16.53 -23.68 -7.59
N ASP A 89 17.64 -24.06 -6.97
CA ASP A 89 18.14 -25.43 -7.04
C ASP A 89 17.19 -26.34 -6.24
N ALA A 90 16.56 -27.30 -6.92
CA ALA A 90 15.55 -28.16 -6.31
C ALA A 90 16.12 -29.09 -5.21
N LYS A 91 17.42 -29.42 -5.26
CA LYS A 91 18.07 -30.34 -4.30
C LYS A 91 18.46 -29.63 -3.01
N THR A 92 18.96 -28.40 -3.13
CA THR A 92 19.47 -27.62 -1.99
C THR A 92 18.48 -26.59 -1.47
N GLY A 93 17.47 -26.23 -2.28
CA GLY A 93 16.52 -25.16 -1.99
C GLY A 93 17.10 -23.75 -2.10
N LYS A 94 18.39 -23.61 -2.43
CA LYS A 94 19.06 -22.30 -2.55
C LYS A 94 18.63 -21.59 -3.84
N VAL A 95 18.51 -20.27 -3.75
CA VAL A 95 18.23 -19.41 -4.91
C VAL A 95 19.50 -18.71 -5.36
N GLU A 96 19.93 -19.02 -6.58
CA GLU A 96 20.93 -18.25 -7.31
C GLU A 96 20.30 -16.94 -7.80
N ARG A 97 21.00 -15.82 -7.62
CA ARG A 97 20.54 -14.46 -7.96
C ARG A 97 21.51 -13.85 -8.97
N LEU A 98 21.11 -13.82 -10.22
CA LEU A 98 21.93 -13.35 -11.32
C LEU A 98 21.30 -12.14 -12.01
N ALA A 99 22.15 -11.28 -12.56
CA ALA A 99 21.77 -10.25 -13.51
C ALA A 99 22.50 -10.49 -14.81
N VAL A 100 21.78 -10.66 -15.92
CA VAL A 100 22.40 -10.65 -17.26
C VAL A 100 22.66 -9.20 -17.63
N ALA A 101 23.55 -8.55 -16.88
CA ALA A 101 23.89 -7.14 -17.00
C ALA A 101 25.40 -6.97 -16.86
N ARG A 102 25.91 -5.78 -17.19
CA ARG A 102 27.35 -5.48 -17.15
C ARG A 102 27.96 -5.45 -15.75
N TYR A 103 27.13 -5.21 -14.75
CA TYR A 103 27.54 -4.99 -13.36
C TYR A 103 26.51 -5.63 -12.43
N ASN A 104 26.92 -5.85 -11.18
CA ASN A 104 26.03 -6.35 -10.14
C ASN A 104 24.85 -5.40 -9.95
N VAL A 105 23.68 -5.95 -9.61
CA VAL A 105 22.51 -5.17 -9.20
C VAL A 105 22.50 -5.15 -7.67
N GLY A 106 22.98 -4.05 -7.11
CA GLY A 106 23.24 -3.94 -5.67
C GLY A 106 24.29 -4.95 -5.20
N GLN A 107 24.18 -5.37 -3.93
CA GLN A 107 25.06 -6.38 -3.34
C GLN A 107 24.48 -7.81 -3.46
N SER A 108 23.17 -7.93 -3.73
CA SER A 108 22.45 -9.20 -3.66
C SER A 108 22.38 -9.98 -4.97
N ILE A 109 22.65 -9.33 -6.12
CA ILE A 109 22.47 -9.94 -7.44
C ILE A 109 23.77 -9.81 -8.24
N THR A 110 24.35 -10.95 -8.59
CA THR A 110 25.67 -11.03 -9.25
C THR A 110 25.55 -10.87 -10.77
N ALA A 111 26.42 -10.07 -11.38
CA ALA A 111 26.50 -9.97 -12.84
C ALA A 111 26.92 -11.31 -13.46
N ALA A 112 26.19 -11.75 -14.49
CA ALA A 112 26.40 -13.01 -15.19
C ALA A 112 26.55 -12.86 -16.71
N TRP A 113 26.75 -11.64 -17.21
CA TRP A 113 26.92 -11.40 -18.64
C TRP A 113 28.40 -11.38 -19.05
N ASP A 114 28.90 -12.51 -19.56
CA ASP A 114 30.18 -12.56 -20.29
C ASP A 114 29.99 -12.02 -21.71
N MET A 115 30.27 -10.72 -21.88
CA MET A 115 30.14 -10.02 -23.16
C MET A 115 31.16 -10.49 -24.22
N LYS A 116 32.27 -11.13 -23.82
CA LYS A 116 33.25 -11.66 -24.79
C LYS A 116 32.75 -12.95 -25.41
N LYS A 117 32.15 -13.81 -24.58
CA LYS A 117 31.54 -15.07 -25.03
C LYS A 117 30.20 -14.83 -25.74
N PHE A 118 29.39 -13.89 -25.25
CA PHE A 118 28.06 -13.59 -25.75
C PHE A 118 27.87 -12.08 -26.00
N PRO A 119 28.17 -11.60 -27.23
CA PRO A 119 27.95 -10.20 -27.59
C PRO A 119 26.48 -9.78 -27.48
N HIS A 120 25.54 -10.72 -27.65
CA HIS A 120 24.10 -10.49 -27.53
C HIS A 120 23.59 -10.97 -26.16
N GLN A 121 22.94 -10.07 -25.42
CA GLN A 121 22.47 -10.31 -24.04
C GLN A 121 21.51 -11.52 -23.94
N TRP A 122 20.67 -11.73 -24.95
CA TRP A 122 19.75 -12.88 -25.00
C TRP A 122 20.48 -14.22 -25.09
N GLU A 123 21.61 -14.29 -25.79
CA GLU A 123 22.40 -15.52 -25.89
C GLU A 123 23.00 -15.90 -24.53
N ALA A 124 23.46 -14.91 -23.76
CA ALA A 124 23.94 -15.12 -22.39
C ALA A 124 22.83 -15.64 -21.48
N LEU A 125 21.62 -15.07 -21.57
CA LEU A 125 20.47 -15.57 -20.83
C LEU A 125 20.14 -17.02 -21.22
N VAL A 126 20.11 -17.34 -22.52
CA VAL A 126 19.83 -18.70 -23.00
C VAL A 126 20.90 -19.70 -22.52
N ASP A 127 22.18 -19.32 -22.49
CA ASP A 127 23.25 -20.17 -21.93
C ASP A 127 23.04 -20.44 -20.43
N ILE A 128 22.67 -19.42 -19.66
CA ILE A 128 22.32 -19.56 -18.24
C ILE A 128 21.15 -20.55 -18.08
N ILE A 129 20.06 -20.36 -18.83
CA ILE A 129 18.89 -21.24 -18.76
C ILE A 129 19.26 -22.69 -19.11
N LYS A 130 20.05 -22.91 -20.17
CA LYS A 130 20.49 -24.25 -20.59
C LYS A 130 21.31 -24.96 -19.52
N GLN A 131 22.23 -24.26 -18.86
CA GLN A 131 23.10 -24.83 -17.83
C GLN A 131 22.31 -25.27 -16.59
N ARG A 132 21.25 -24.55 -16.23
CA ARG A 132 20.37 -24.88 -15.10
C ARG A 132 19.26 -25.86 -15.47
N ASN A 133 18.88 -25.92 -16.75
CA ASN A 133 17.84 -26.78 -17.32
C ASN A 133 16.55 -26.84 -16.47
N PRO A 134 15.90 -25.69 -16.17
CA PRO A 134 14.70 -25.65 -15.34
C PRO A 134 13.50 -26.34 -16.02
N ASP A 135 12.58 -26.89 -15.24
CA ASP A 135 11.32 -27.46 -15.75
C ASP A 135 10.26 -26.38 -15.98
N LYS A 136 10.29 -25.29 -15.20
CA LYS A 136 9.47 -24.08 -15.39
C LYS A 136 10.30 -22.79 -15.43
N ILE A 137 10.11 -22.01 -16.49
CA ILE A 137 10.70 -20.69 -16.70
C ILE A 137 9.57 -19.66 -16.62
N ALA A 138 9.50 -18.94 -15.52
CA ALA A 138 8.43 -17.97 -15.28
C ALA A 138 8.80 -16.58 -15.82
N LEU A 139 7.87 -15.97 -16.55
CA LEU A 139 7.92 -14.58 -17.02
C LEU A 139 6.73 -13.80 -16.48
N ASN A 140 6.90 -12.51 -16.19
CA ASN A 140 5.85 -11.64 -15.65
C ASN A 140 4.79 -11.31 -16.70
N THR A 141 3.88 -12.25 -16.91
CA THR A 141 2.66 -12.10 -17.72
C THR A 141 1.44 -12.41 -16.87
N SER A 142 0.38 -11.62 -16.96
CA SER A 142 -0.85 -11.81 -16.17
C SER A 142 -2.08 -11.26 -16.90
N THR A 143 -3.22 -11.94 -16.78
CA THR A 143 -4.50 -11.44 -17.30
C THR A 143 -5.33 -10.68 -16.28
N HIS A 144 -4.99 -10.78 -14.99
CA HIS A 144 -5.82 -10.28 -13.88
C HIS A 144 -5.08 -9.33 -12.94
N PHE A 145 -3.74 -9.38 -12.92
CA PHE A 145 -2.89 -8.61 -12.03
C PHE A 145 -1.88 -7.80 -12.83
N ASN A 146 -2.21 -6.55 -13.11
CA ASN A 146 -1.37 -5.64 -13.90
C ASN A 146 0.06 -5.52 -13.35
N HIS A 147 0.25 -5.61 -12.03
CA HIS A 147 1.58 -5.59 -11.40
C HIS A 147 2.45 -6.80 -11.73
N ALA A 148 1.85 -7.90 -12.19
CA ALA A 148 2.51 -9.14 -12.59
C ALA A 148 2.55 -9.33 -14.12
N ASP A 149 2.11 -8.33 -14.90
CA ASP A 149 2.12 -8.31 -16.38
C ASP A 149 3.17 -7.32 -16.93
N GLY A 150 4.34 -7.30 -16.32
CA GLY A 150 5.33 -6.24 -16.56
C GLY A 150 6.33 -6.51 -17.68
N ILE A 151 6.37 -7.71 -18.28
CA ILE A 151 7.26 -7.96 -19.42
C ILE A 151 6.70 -7.30 -20.68
N ASP A 152 7.49 -6.41 -21.29
CA ASP A 152 7.12 -5.79 -22.55
C ASP A 152 6.93 -6.81 -23.67
N HIS A 153 5.93 -6.59 -24.52
CA HIS A 153 5.67 -7.45 -25.68
C HIS A 153 6.91 -7.67 -26.57
N THR A 154 7.74 -6.64 -26.76
CA THR A 154 9.00 -6.73 -27.50
C THR A 154 9.99 -7.66 -26.82
N ASP A 155 10.23 -7.49 -25.51
CA ASP A 155 11.19 -8.32 -24.77
C ASP A 155 10.70 -9.77 -24.65
N TYR A 156 9.40 -9.99 -24.46
CA TYR A 156 8.76 -11.30 -24.51
C TYR A 156 8.98 -11.98 -25.87
N SER A 157 8.69 -11.27 -26.96
CA SER A 157 8.85 -11.78 -28.33
C SER A 157 10.31 -12.12 -28.67
N GLU A 158 11.25 -11.24 -28.31
CA GLU A 158 12.68 -11.47 -28.53
C GLU A 158 13.20 -12.67 -27.72
N LEU A 159 12.81 -12.77 -26.44
CA LEU A 159 13.19 -13.91 -25.61
C LEU A 159 12.64 -15.24 -26.17
N LEU A 160 11.36 -15.27 -26.55
CA LEU A 160 10.76 -16.47 -27.14
C LEU A 160 11.33 -16.84 -28.51
N ALA A 161 11.93 -15.89 -29.23
CA ALA A 161 12.66 -16.16 -30.47
C ALA A 161 14.06 -16.72 -30.20
N ALA A 162 14.72 -16.26 -29.13
CA ALA A 162 16.05 -16.72 -28.73
C ALA A 162 16.03 -18.12 -28.06
N LEU A 163 14.94 -18.48 -27.38
CA LEU A 163 14.80 -19.76 -26.69
C LEU A 163 14.69 -20.95 -27.66
N PRO A 164 15.48 -22.03 -27.45
CA PRO A 164 15.26 -23.31 -28.11
C PRO A 164 13.84 -23.85 -27.87
N ALA A 165 13.34 -24.65 -28.81
CA ALA A 165 11.96 -25.15 -28.78
C ALA A 165 11.61 -25.93 -27.50
N ASP A 166 12.56 -26.66 -26.91
CA ASP A 166 12.35 -27.44 -25.69
C ASP A 166 12.22 -26.56 -24.44
N LEU A 167 13.01 -25.49 -24.32
CA LEU A 167 12.92 -24.53 -23.22
C LEU A 167 11.73 -23.58 -23.41
N LYS A 168 11.41 -23.21 -24.65
CA LYS A 168 10.24 -22.38 -24.98
C LYS A 168 8.94 -22.99 -24.48
N ARG A 169 8.78 -24.32 -24.55
CA ARG A 169 7.60 -25.05 -24.04
C ARG A 169 7.49 -25.06 -22.50
N ARG A 170 8.54 -24.65 -21.79
CA ARG A 170 8.60 -24.59 -20.33
C ARG A 170 8.31 -23.18 -19.78
N VAL A 171 8.06 -22.22 -20.68
CA VAL A 171 7.70 -20.85 -20.29
C VAL A 171 6.29 -20.85 -19.70
N VAL A 172 6.15 -20.28 -18.51
CA VAL A 172 4.88 -20.15 -17.78
C VAL A 172 4.72 -18.72 -17.27
N SER A 173 3.50 -18.35 -16.88
CA SER A 173 3.26 -17.10 -16.17
C SER A 173 3.91 -17.13 -14.77
N ALA A 174 4.55 -16.02 -14.39
CA ALA A 174 5.06 -15.76 -13.06
C ALA A 174 4.01 -15.17 -12.12
N GLU A 175 2.77 -14.96 -12.56
CA GLU A 175 1.71 -14.28 -11.80
C GLU A 175 1.61 -14.77 -10.34
N PRO A 176 1.55 -16.09 -10.03
CA PRO A 176 1.49 -16.54 -8.64
C PRO A 176 2.72 -16.12 -7.82
N LEU A 177 3.92 -16.16 -8.40
CA LEU A 177 5.15 -15.78 -7.70
C LEU A 177 5.29 -14.27 -7.56
N ALA A 178 4.93 -13.51 -8.59
CA ALA A 178 4.93 -12.06 -8.59
C ALA A 178 3.96 -11.51 -7.54
N ILE A 179 2.74 -12.05 -7.46
CA ILE A 179 1.76 -11.69 -6.42
C ILE A 179 2.34 -11.98 -5.03
N ARG A 180 2.84 -13.21 -4.79
CA ARG A 180 3.45 -13.55 -3.48
C ARG A 180 4.59 -12.60 -3.11
N TRP A 181 5.46 -12.28 -4.07
CA TRP A 181 6.54 -11.33 -3.87
C TRP A 181 6.03 -9.92 -3.55
N LEU A 182 4.96 -9.46 -4.19
CA LEU A 182 4.45 -8.10 -3.99
C LEU A 182 3.54 -7.95 -2.76
N GLU A 183 2.81 -8.99 -2.37
CA GLU A 183 1.82 -8.91 -1.27
C GLU A 183 2.44 -9.18 0.10
N THR A 184 3.46 -10.04 0.17
CA THR A 184 4.00 -10.52 1.45
C THR A 184 4.91 -9.48 2.11
N ARG A 185 4.64 -9.21 3.39
CA ARG A 185 5.47 -8.36 4.25
C ARG A 185 6.41 -9.18 5.13
N THR A 186 7.64 -8.73 5.31
CA THR A 186 8.56 -9.32 6.30
C THR A 186 8.33 -8.75 7.69
N GLU A 187 8.79 -9.44 8.73
CA GLU A 187 8.77 -8.92 10.10
C GLU A 187 9.47 -7.56 10.21
N ARG A 188 10.58 -7.38 9.47
CA ARG A 188 11.35 -6.14 9.46
C ARG A 188 10.58 -4.99 8.81
N GLU A 189 9.85 -5.23 7.72
CA GLU A 189 8.92 -4.24 7.17
C GLU A 189 7.82 -3.88 8.19
N MET A 190 7.29 -4.88 8.91
CA MET A 190 6.24 -4.66 9.92
C MET A 190 6.72 -3.95 11.19
N GLN A 191 8.03 -3.79 11.41
CA GLN A 191 8.57 -2.91 12.46
C GLN A 191 8.57 -1.43 12.06
N ILE A 192 8.57 -1.15 10.75
CA ILE A 192 8.60 0.20 10.18
C ILE A 192 7.18 0.68 9.87
N TYR A 193 6.34 -0.20 9.31
CA TYR A 193 5.00 0.15 8.82
C TYR A 193 4.13 0.92 9.84
N PRO A 194 4.07 0.55 11.13
CA PRO A 194 3.31 1.30 12.14
C PRO A 194 3.72 2.76 12.27
N GLN A 195 5.00 3.09 12.08
CA GLN A 195 5.48 4.47 12.14
C GLN A 195 4.98 5.28 10.94
N LEU A 196 4.81 4.62 9.79
CA LEU A 196 4.33 5.26 8.59
C LEU A 196 2.83 5.56 8.68
N VAL A 197 2.03 4.57 9.09
CA VAL A 197 0.59 4.76 9.34
C VAL A 197 0.37 5.83 10.41
N ASN A 198 1.17 5.84 11.48
CA ASN A 198 1.11 6.90 12.49
C ASN A 198 1.41 8.29 11.92
N ALA A 199 2.38 8.41 11.01
CA ALA A 199 2.69 9.68 10.36
C ALA A 199 1.50 10.18 9.53
N THR A 200 0.82 9.30 8.80
CA THR A 200 -0.40 9.62 8.06
C THR A 200 -1.52 10.09 8.98
N HIS A 201 -1.80 9.38 10.08
CA HIS A 201 -2.78 9.81 11.10
C HIS A 201 -2.45 11.21 11.65
N ARG A 202 -1.18 11.50 11.95
CA ARG A 202 -0.78 12.82 12.46
C ARG A 202 -0.91 13.93 11.42
N ILE A 203 -0.70 13.63 10.14
CA ILE A 203 -0.94 14.58 9.04
C ILE A 203 -2.44 14.89 8.97
N ILE A 204 -3.30 13.87 8.98
CA ILE A 204 -4.77 13.99 9.02
C ILE A 204 -5.18 14.84 10.22
N GLU A 205 -4.64 14.55 11.40
CA GLU A 205 -4.98 15.26 12.63
C GLU A 205 -4.73 16.77 12.54
N GLU A 206 -3.58 17.15 11.95
CA GLU A 206 -3.22 18.56 11.73
C GLU A 206 -4.05 19.20 10.62
N GLY A 207 -4.32 18.48 9.52
CA GLY A 207 -5.15 18.98 8.42
C GLY A 207 -6.59 19.25 8.86
N PHE A 208 -7.15 18.38 9.71
CA PHE A 208 -8.43 18.58 10.38
C PHE A 208 -8.26 19.27 11.74
N SER A 209 -7.69 20.47 11.71
CA SER A 209 -7.57 21.34 12.88
C SER A 209 -7.73 22.82 12.53
N GLU A 210 -7.93 23.65 13.54
CA GLU A 210 -8.03 25.11 13.43
C GLU A 210 -6.73 25.78 12.94
N ARG A 211 -5.63 25.03 12.84
CA ARG A 211 -4.39 25.50 12.23
C ARG A 211 -4.50 25.65 10.72
N VAL A 212 -5.38 24.86 10.09
CA VAL A 212 -5.54 24.76 8.64
C VAL A 212 -6.91 25.26 8.21
N ILE A 213 -7.95 24.90 8.96
CA ILE A 213 -9.33 25.18 8.58
C ILE A 213 -9.87 26.35 9.40
N THR A 214 -10.25 27.42 8.71
CA THR A 214 -11.08 28.50 9.23
C THR A 214 -12.49 28.41 8.62
N PRO A 215 -13.51 27.97 9.37
CA PRO A 215 -14.86 27.83 8.84
C PRO A 215 -15.42 29.13 8.27
N GLY A 216 -16.07 29.05 7.11
CA GLY A 216 -16.58 30.18 6.33
C GLY A 216 -15.54 30.83 5.40
N ILE A 217 -14.27 30.39 5.45
CA ILE A 217 -13.18 30.90 4.61
C ILE A 217 -12.50 29.78 3.84
N THR A 218 -11.99 28.77 4.54
CA THR A 218 -11.24 27.65 3.94
C THR A 218 -12.17 26.76 3.12
N THR A 219 -11.74 26.40 1.92
CA THR A 219 -12.42 25.43 1.06
C THR A 219 -11.85 24.01 1.25
N ALA A 220 -12.59 22.98 0.85
CA ALA A 220 -12.07 21.62 0.80
C ALA A 220 -10.81 21.51 -0.09
N ASP A 221 -10.78 22.20 -1.23
CA ASP A 221 -9.63 22.22 -2.14
C ASP A 221 -8.38 22.85 -1.50
N ASP A 222 -8.53 23.92 -0.70
CA ASP A 222 -7.42 24.49 0.06
C ASP A 222 -6.79 23.43 1.01
N VAL A 223 -7.63 22.60 1.65
CA VAL A 223 -7.16 21.54 2.55
C VAL A 223 -6.48 20.41 1.77
N VAL A 224 -7.01 20.04 0.59
CA VAL A 224 -6.38 19.05 -0.31
C VAL A 224 -4.96 19.49 -0.70
N TRP A 225 -4.79 20.74 -1.12
CA TRP A 225 -3.47 21.28 -1.47
C TRP A 225 -2.56 21.43 -0.27
N TRP A 226 -3.13 21.78 0.89
CA TRP A 226 -2.38 21.79 2.15
C TRP A 226 -1.83 20.40 2.48
N PHE A 227 -2.63 19.34 2.38
CA PHE A 227 -2.18 17.96 2.61
C PHE A 227 -1.04 17.60 1.65
N ARG A 228 -1.22 17.87 0.35
CA ARG A 228 -0.20 17.57 -0.66
C ARG A 228 1.13 18.28 -0.36
N GLN A 229 1.10 19.55 0.03
CA GLN A 229 2.30 20.29 0.40
C GLN A 229 2.92 19.76 1.69
N LYS A 230 2.09 19.49 2.72
CA LYS A 230 2.53 18.98 4.01
C LYS A 230 3.28 17.65 3.89
N ILE A 231 2.77 16.71 3.09
CA ILE A 231 3.43 15.43 2.80
C ILE A 231 4.85 15.67 2.28
N ARG A 232 5.02 16.56 1.29
CA ARG A 232 6.32 16.88 0.68
C ARG A 232 7.26 17.59 1.65
N ASP A 233 6.75 18.53 2.43
CA ASP A 233 7.54 19.27 3.42
C ASP A 233 8.10 18.35 4.52
N LEU A 234 7.36 17.30 4.87
CA LEU A 234 7.80 16.27 5.80
C LEU A 234 8.79 15.27 5.18
N GLY A 235 9.04 15.36 3.87
CA GLY A 235 9.96 14.48 3.13
C GLY A 235 9.37 13.12 2.75
N TYR A 236 8.04 13.04 2.68
CA TYR A 236 7.31 11.90 2.12
C TYR A 236 6.93 12.16 0.65
N ASP A 237 6.52 11.08 -0.02
CA ASP A 237 5.80 11.13 -1.30
C ASP A 237 4.33 10.71 -1.08
N THR A 238 3.52 10.74 -2.15
CA THR A 238 2.17 10.16 -2.17
C THR A 238 1.92 9.48 -3.51
N TRP A 239 1.13 8.42 -3.51
CA TRP A 239 0.82 7.63 -4.70
C TRP A 239 -0.49 8.05 -5.39
N PHE A 240 -1.25 8.97 -4.79
CA PHE A 240 -2.43 9.60 -5.38
C PHE A 240 -2.59 11.05 -4.89
N HIS A 241 -3.50 11.80 -5.52
CA HIS A 241 -3.83 13.13 -5.02
C HIS A 241 -4.85 13.00 -3.88
N PRO A 242 -4.59 13.51 -2.66
CA PRO A 242 -5.55 13.41 -1.57
C PRO A 242 -6.90 14.02 -1.95
N SER A 243 -7.97 13.55 -1.32
CA SER A 243 -9.30 14.15 -1.47
C SER A 243 -9.83 14.61 -0.12
N VAL A 244 -10.65 15.67 -0.14
CA VAL A 244 -11.43 16.13 1.02
C VAL A 244 -12.85 16.36 0.55
N GLU A 245 -13.79 15.67 1.17
CA GLU A 245 -15.21 15.74 0.84
C GLU A 245 -16.02 16.37 1.97
N ILE A 246 -17.10 17.06 1.60
CA ILE A 246 -18.04 17.67 2.54
C ILE A 246 -19.41 17.01 2.36
N GLN A 247 -19.89 16.37 3.42
CA GLN A 247 -21.30 16.01 3.53
C GLN A 247 -21.98 17.03 4.46
N ARG A 248 -23.13 17.58 4.04
CA ARG A 248 -23.83 18.66 4.73
C ARG A 248 -25.34 18.43 4.89
N ALA A 249 -25.87 18.76 6.06
CA ALA A 249 -27.31 18.81 6.32
C ALA A 249 -27.97 20.09 5.76
N GLY A 250 -29.22 19.98 5.32
CA GLY A 250 -30.04 21.12 4.91
C GLY A 250 -29.79 21.60 3.47
N LYS A 251 -30.04 22.90 3.23
CA LYS A 251 -29.82 23.50 1.90
C LYS A 251 -28.32 23.67 1.65
N GLY A 252 -27.86 23.23 0.48
CA GLY A 252 -26.48 23.46 0.05
C GLY A 252 -26.12 24.94 -0.02
N LEU A 253 -24.82 25.23 0.02
CA LEU A 253 -24.28 26.57 -0.14
C LEU A 253 -24.14 26.93 -1.62
N ALA A 254 -24.03 28.24 -1.92
CA ALA A 254 -23.73 28.71 -3.27
C ALA A 254 -22.35 28.24 -3.76
N ASN A 255 -21.36 28.21 -2.85
CA ASN A 255 -20.12 27.47 -3.04
C ASN A 255 -20.14 26.27 -2.09
N ALA A 256 -20.28 25.07 -2.64
CA ALA A 256 -20.37 23.84 -1.87
C ALA A 256 -19.06 23.51 -1.11
N ASP A 257 -17.92 24.00 -1.62
CA ASP A 257 -16.58 23.64 -1.16
C ASP A 257 -16.14 24.41 0.08
N ILE A 258 -16.78 25.55 0.40
CA ILE A 258 -16.46 26.28 1.65
C ILE A 258 -16.89 25.44 2.84
N ILE A 259 -15.96 25.18 3.76
CA ILE A 259 -16.21 24.44 4.99
C ILE A 259 -16.93 25.36 5.99
N VAL A 260 -18.03 24.91 6.59
CA VAL A 260 -18.84 25.67 7.55
C VAL A 260 -19.22 24.85 8.77
N PRO A 261 -19.64 25.49 9.88
CA PRO A 261 -20.13 24.77 11.05
C PRO A 261 -21.32 23.86 10.74
N GLY A 262 -21.24 22.60 11.18
CA GLY A 262 -22.22 21.55 10.94
C GLY A 262 -21.83 20.55 9.84
N ASP A 263 -20.72 20.78 9.14
CA ASP A 263 -20.22 19.88 8.10
C ASP A 263 -19.59 18.63 8.69
N LEU A 264 -19.83 17.51 8.00
CA LEU A 264 -19.04 16.30 8.14
C LEU A 264 -18.00 16.28 7.02
N LEU A 265 -16.73 16.36 7.41
CA LEU A 265 -15.58 16.29 6.52
C LEU A 265 -15.08 14.85 6.47
N HIS A 266 -14.63 14.44 5.29
CA HIS A 266 -13.93 13.20 5.05
C HIS A 266 -12.64 13.51 4.30
N VAL A 267 -11.57 12.79 4.62
CA VAL A 267 -10.32 12.82 3.86
C VAL A 267 -10.01 11.41 3.39
N ASP A 268 -9.41 11.32 2.22
CA ASP A 268 -8.74 10.13 1.70
C ASP A 268 -7.29 10.50 1.34
N ILE A 269 -6.33 9.84 1.98
CA ILE A 269 -4.92 10.21 1.93
C ILE A 269 -3.97 9.04 2.19
N GLY A 270 -2.98 8.92 1.31
CA GLY A 270 -1.86 7.99 1.44
C GLY A 270 -0.51 8.69 1.34
N ILE A 271 0.50 8.15 2.03
CA ILE A 271 1.90 8.56 1.86
C ILE A 271 2.75 7.38 1.38
N THR A 272 3.84 7.70 0.68
CA THR A 272 4.85 6.74 0.25
C THR A 272 6.16 7.04 0.97
N TYR A 273 6.73 6.03 1.62
CA TYR A 273 8.01 6.13 2.31
C TYR A 273 8.70 4.78 2.39
N LEU A 274 10.03 4.75 2.17
CA LEU A 274 10.81 3.51 2.18
C LEU A 274 10.19 2.41 1.29
N ARG A 275 9.55 2.82 0.18
CA ARG A 275 8.82 1.99 -0.81
C ARG A 275 7.52 1.34 -0.31
N LEU A 276 7.05 1.68 0.86
CA LEU A 276 5.73 1.28 1.36
C LEU A 276 4.75 2.44 1.21
N ASN A 277 3.49 2.12 0.98
CA ASN A 277 2.38 3.06 0.89
C ASN A 277 1.45 2.89 2.09
N THR A 278 0.81 3.97 2.50
CA THR A 278 -0.38 3.92 3.37
C THR A 278 -1.62 4.30 2.56
N ASP A 279 -2.77 3.96 3.10
CA ASP A 279 -4.08 4.37 2.59
C ASP A 279 -5.06 4.53 3.75
N ILE A 280 -5.55 5.76 3.97
CA ILE A 280 -6.32 6.09 5.17
C ILE A 280 -7.44 7.08 4.85
N GLN A 281 -8.63 6.74 5.34
CA GLN A 281 -9.81 7.59 5.30
C GLN A 281 -10.32 7.86 6.69
N GLU A 282 -10.47 9.14 7.00
CA GLU A 282 -10.88 9.61 8.31
C GLU A 282 -11.92 10.72 8.20
N HIS A 283 -12.75 10.86 9.24
CA HIS A 283 -13.77 11.91 9.33
C HIS A 283 -13.47 12.95 10.40
N ALA A 284 -13.89 14.17 10.14
CA ALA A 284 -13.99 15.25 11.12
C ALA A 284 -15.37 15.91 11.09
N TYR A 285 -15.80 16.43 12.23
CA TYR A 285 -17.03 17.20 12.34
C TYR A 285 -16.75 18.64 12.75
N VAL A 286 -17.29 19.60 12.00
CA VAL A 286 -17.18 21.02 12.32
C VAL A 286 -18.28 21.39 13.30
N LEU A 287 -17.91 21.67 14.55
CA LEU A 287 -18.86 22.01 15.61
C LEU A 287 -19.63 23.29 15.29
N LYS A 288 -20.94 23.26 15.48
CA LYS A 288 -21.77 24.48 15.50
C LYS A 288 -21.51 25.28 16.78
N PRO A 289 -21.83 26.60 16.77
CA PRO A 289 -21.78 27.41 17.98
C PRO A 289 -22.52 26.74 19.14
N GLY A 290 -21.83 26.53 20.27
CA GLY A 290 -22.37 25.90 21.47
C GLY A 290 -22.30 24.37 21.51
N GLU A 291 -21.95 23.70 20.41
CA GLU A 291 -21.77 22.25 20.42
C GLU A 291 -20.45 21.84 21.10
N THR A 292 -20.50 20.69 21.76
CA THR A 292 -19.36 20.12 22.48
C THR A 292 -18.93 18.75 21.97
N THR A 293 -19.82 18.10 21.24
CA THR A 293 -19.65 16.81 20.60
C THR A 293 -20.38 16.85 19.26
N ALA A 294 -20.04 15.95 18.35
CA ALA A 294 -20.83 15.75 17.15
C ALA A 294 -22.28 15.31 17.51
N PRO A 295 -23.28 15.60 16.66
CA PRO A 295 -24.64 15.11 16.81
C PRO A 295 -24.71 13.60 17.02
N ALA A 296 -25.55 13.15 17.96
CA ALA A 296 -25.69 11.73 18.31
C ALA A 296 -26.00 10.84 17.09
N ALA A 297 -26.75 11.34 16.11
CA ALA A 297 -27.03 10.61 14.87
C ALA A 297 -25.77 10.31 14.04
N LEU A 298 -24.82 11.26 13.96
CA LEU A 298 -23.54 11.05 13.28
C LEU A 298 -22.65 10.10 14.07
N VAL A 299 -22.64 10.21 15.41
CA VAL A 299 -21.90 9.28 16.28
C VAL A 299 -22.40 7.84 16.11
N ASN A 300 -23.73 7.64 16.03
CA ASN A 300 -24.32 6.33 15.80
C ASN A 300 -24.02 5.78 14.39
N ALA A 301 -24.10 6.63 13.36
CA ALA A 301 -23.70 6.24 11.99
C ALA A 301 -22.22 5.82 11.94
N PHE A 302 -21.36 6.55 12.65
CA PHE A 302 -19.93 6.24 12.74
C PHE A 302 -19.66 4.90 13.45
N ALA A 303 -20.39 4.63 14.53
CA ALA A 303 -20.33 3.34 15.21
C ALA A 303 -20.81 2.18 14.31
N SER A 304 -21.81 2.41 13.45
CA SER A 304 -22.28 1.43 12.47
C SER A 304 -21.20 1.08 11.42
N ALA A 305 -20.47 2.07 10.91
CA ALA A 305 -19.35 1.83 10.00
C ALA A 305 -18.17 1.11 10.69
N ASN A 306 -17.86 1.46 11.95
CA ASN A 306 -16.90 0.72 12.76
C ASN A 306 -17.33 -0.75 12.96
N ARG A 307 -18.62 -1.00 13.13
CA ARG A 307 -19.15 -2.37 13.21
C ARG A 307 -18.97 -3.12 11.89
N LEU A 308 -19.14 -2.46 10.75
CA LEU A 308 -18.87 -3.04 9.43
C LEU A 308 -17.39 -3.43 9.27
N GLN A 309 -16.47 -2.60 9.76
CA GLN A 309 -15.04 -2.95 9.84
C GLN A 309 -14.78 -4.21 10.69
N ASP A 310 -15.45 -4.36 11.84
CA ASP A 310 -15.35 -5.57 12.66
C ASP A 310 -15.89 -6.82 11.94
N ILE A 311 -17.01 -6.68 11.23
CA ILE A 311 -17.61 -7.77 10.46
C ILE A 311 -16.67 -8.22 9.35
N LEU A 312 -16.13 -7.27 8.58
CA LEU A 312 -15.22 -7.57 7.49
C LEU A 312 -13.96 -8.27 7.99
N THR A 313 -13.27 -7.67 8.96
CA THR A 313 -12.01 -8.21 9.49
C THR A 313 -12.20 -9.58 10.16
N ALA A 314 -13.34 -9.84 10.80
CA ALA A 314 -13.65 -11.16 11.36
C ALA A 314 -13.91 -12.24 10.31
N ASN A 315 -14.23 -11.87 9.06
CA ASN A 315 -14.45 -12.83 7.96
C ASN A 315 -13.17 -13.20 7.19
N PHE A 316 -12.04 -12.55 7.48
CA PHE A 316 -10.74 -12.92 6.91
C PHE A 316 -10.34 -14.33 7.36
N GLN A 317 -9.92 -15.14 6.41
CA GLN A 317 -9.43 -16.49 6.69
C GLN A 317 -8.47 -16.91 5.57
N GLN A 318 -7.35 -17.52 5.94
CA GLN A 318 -6.39 -18.02 4.96
C GLN A 318 -7.08 -19.03 4.02
N GLY A 319 -6.82 -18.89 2.73
CA GLY A 319 -7.37 -19.77 1.69
C GLY A 319 -8.79 -19.42 1.24
N ARG A 320 -9.48 -18.46 1.87
CA ARG A 320 -10.72 -17.91 1.30
C ARG A 320 -10.40 -16.93 0.18
N SER A 321 -11.22 -16.89 -0.86
CA SER A 321 -11.10 -15.84 -1.87
C SER A 321 -11.61 -14.50 -1.36
N GLY A 322 -11.15 -13.41 -1.96
CA GLY A 322 -11.68 -12.07 -1.66
C GLY A 322 -13.20 -11.99 -1.86
N ASN A 323 -13.72 -12.63 -2.91
CA ASN A 323 -15.15 -12.73 -3.21
C ASN A 323 -15.93 -13.51 -2.14
N GLN A 324 -15.33 -14.55 -1.55
CA GLN A 324 -15.95 -15.27 -0.42
C GLN A 324 -16.02 -14.40 0.84
N VAL A 325 -14.95 -13.65 1.14
CA VAL A 325 -14.93 -12.73 2.29
C VAL A 325 -15.94 -11.60 2.10
N LEU A 326 -16.01 -11.01 0.89
CA LEU A 326 -16.99 -9.98 0.53
C LEU A 326 -18.42 -10.48 0.75
N ALA A 327 -18.77 -11.62 0.14
CA ALA A 327 -20.12 -12.17 0.22
C ALA A 327 -20.55 -12.48 1.66
N ALA A 328 -19.66 -13.04 2.47
CA ALA A 328 -19.93 -13.31 3.88
C ALA A 328 -20.14 -12.02 4.69
N SER A 329 -19.28 -11.02 4.48
CA SER A 329 -19.32 -9.75 5.19
C SER A 329 -20.57 -8.95 4.86
N LEU A 330 -20.92 -8.82 3.57
CA LEU A 330 -22.13 -8.14 3.13
C LEU A 330 -23.41 -8.81 3.67
N LYS A 331 -23.45 -10.15 3.65
CA LYS A 331 -24.57 -10.91 4.20
C LYS A 331 -24.75 -10.64 5.69
N GLN A 332 -23.67 -10.69 6.47
CA GLN A 332 -23.72 -10.44 7.90
C GLN A 332 -24.10 -8.99 8.21
N ALA A 333 -23.46 -8.02 7.56
CA ALA A 333 -23.74 -6.59 7.77
C ALA A 333 -25.21 -6.23 7.51
N ARG A 334 -25.78 -6.71 6.40
CA ARG A 334 -27.20 -6.50 6.08
C ARG A 334 -28.14 -7.17 7.09
N ALA A 335 -27.78 -8.35 7.59
CA ALA A 335 -28.54 -9.01 8.66
C ALA A 335 -28.50 -8.24 9.99
N GLU A 336 -27.42 -7.48 10.23
CA GLU A 336 -27.28 -6.56 11.37
C GLU A 336 -27.90 -5.17 11.10
N GLY A 337 -28.57 -4.97 9.96
CA GLY A 337 -29.26 -3.71 9.61
C GLY A 337 -28.32 -2.60 9.12
N ILE A 338 -27.10 -2.94 8.72
CA ILE A 338 -26.14 -2.02 8.11
C ILE A 338 -26.40 -2.00 6.60
N GLU A 339 -26.24 -0.82 5.98
CA GLU A 339 -26.21 -0.66 4.51
C GLU A 339 -24.75 -0.55 4.05
N PRO A 340 -24.05 -1.68 3.78
CA PRO A 340 -22.61 -1.70 3.53
C PRO A 340 -22.24 -1.47 2.05
N THR A 341 -21.07 -0.91 1.83
CA THR A 341 -20.28 -1.01 0.59
C THR A 341 -18.85 -1.31 0.99
N ILE A 342 -18.25 -2.40 0.50
CA ILE A 342 -16.88 -2.83 0.86
C ILE A 342 -15.99 -2.83 -0.40
N TYR A 343 -14.82 -2.23 -0.32
CA TYR A 343 -13.90 -2.03 -1.44
C TYR A 343 -12.43 -2.17 -1.03
N THR A 344 -12.21 -2.99 0.00
CA THR A 344 -10.92 -3.32 0.60
C THR A 344 -9.96 -4.00 -0.38
N HIS A 345 -8.70 -3.58 -0.36
CA HIS A 345 -7.66 -4.11 -1.24
C HIS A 345 -6.33 -4.33 -0.49
N PRO A 346 -5.40 -5.13 -1.05
CA PRO A 346 -4.04 -5.21 -0.53
C PRO A 346 -3.32 -3.86 -0.63
N ILE A 347 -2.39 -3.60 0.30
CA ILE A 347 -1.55 -2.39 0.34
C ILE A 347 -0.08 -2.78 0.56
N GLY A 348 0.86 -1.94 0.09
CA GLY A 348 2.29 -2.24 0.22
C GLY A 348 3.18 -1.44 -0.70
N TYR A 349 3.87 -2.13 -1.62
CA TYR A 349 4.70 -1.49 -2.65
C TYR A 349 3.91 -0.60 -3.62
N HIS A 350 2.61 -0.83 -3.73
CA HIS A 350 1.65 -0.01 -4.46
C HIS A 350 0.48 0.31 -3.52
N GLY A 351 -0.25 1.39 -3.80
CA GLY A 351 -1.50 1.74 -3.10
C GLY A 351 -2.55 0.64 -3.24
N HIS A 352 -3.08 0.51 -4.45
CA HIS A 352 -3.80 -0.70 -4.85
C HIS A 352 -2.80 -1.84 -5.15
N ALA A 353 -2.34 -2.55 -4.13
CA ALA A 353 -1.32 -3.60 -4.29
C ALA A 353 -1.89 -4.90 -4.89
N ALA A 354 -0.98 -5.73 -5.41
CA ALA A 354 -1.31 -7.06 -5.90
C ALA A 354 -1.78 -7.98 -4.76
N GLY A 355 -2.80 -8.78 -5.04
CA GLY A 355 -3.39 -9.75 -4.12
C GLY A 355 -4.93 -9.70 -4.13
N PRO A 356 -5.58 -10.43 -3.22
CA PRO A 356 -7.03 -10.58 -3.23
C PRO A 356 -7.79 -9.28 -2.99
N ALA A 357 -8.57 -8.83 -3.96
CA ALA A 357 -9.49 -7.70 -3.76
C ALA A 357 -10.76 -8.17 -3.05
N ILE A 358 -11.30 -7.35 -2.14
CA ILE A 358 -12.54 -7.64 -1.42
C ILE A 358 -13.55 -6.55 -1.78
N GLY A 359 -14.21 -6.75 -2.93
CA GLY A 359 -15.16 -5.79 -3.49
C GLY A 359 -14.50 -4.59 -4.15
N MET A 360 -15.33 -3.79 -4.82
CA MET A 360 -15.03 -2.45 -5.34
C MET A 360 -16.28 -1.61 -5.16
N TRP A 361 -16.17 -0.27 -5.14
CA TRP A 361 -17.31 0.61 -4.88
C TRP A 361 -18.52 0.33 -5.80
N ASP A 362 -18.28 -0.17 -7.01
CA ASP A 362 -19.27 -0.58 -8.01
C ASP A 362 -19.43 -2.11 -8.20
N MET A 363 -18.61 -2.95 -7.54
CA MET A 363 -18.64 -4.41 -7.66
C MET A 363 -18.91 -5.15 -6.34
N GLN A 364 -20.10 -4.95 -5.78
CA GLN A 364 -20.53 -5.61 -4.54
C GLN A 364 -21.00 -7.08 -4.73
N GLY A 365 -21.03 -7.57 -5.97
CA GLY A 365 -21.34 -8.97 -6.31
C GLY A 365 -20.11 -9.87 -6.40
N GLY A 366 -18.91 -9.30 -6.28
CA GLY A 366 -17.63 -9.97 -6.51
C GLY A 366 -16.83 -9.31 -7.63
N VAL A 367 -15.51 -9.41 -7.54
CA VAL A 367 -14.52 -8.85 -8.46
C VAL A 367 -13.88 -10.01 -9.24
N PRO A 368 -14.15 -10.14 -10.56
CA PRO A 368 -13.52 -11.18 -11.37
C PRO A 368 -11.99 -11.03 -11.43
N GLY A 369 -11.26 -12.14 -11.34
CA GLY A 369 -9.80 -12.13 -11.34
C GLY A 369 -9.25 -11.88 -9.94
N SER A 370 -9.02 -10.63 -9.55
CA SER A 370 -8.36 -10.33 -8.27
C SER A 370 -9.19 -10.74 -7.05
N GLY A 371 -10.53 -10.68 -7.11
CA GLY A 371 -11.39 -11.18 -6.03
C GLY A 371 -11.50 -12.71 -5.98
N ASP A 372 -11.08 -13.41 -7.04
CA ASP A 372 -11.07 -14.87 -7.09
C ASP A 372 -9.80 -15.45 -6.44
N ASP A 373 -8.73 -14.65 -6.28
CA ASP A 373 -7.53 -15.07 -5.57
C ASP A 373 -7.76 -15.17 -4.05
N VAL A 374 -6.93 -15.99 -3.40
CA VAL A 374 -7.08 -16.37 -2.00
C VAL A 374 -6.26 -15.52 -1.05
N LEU A 375 -6.86 -15.17 0.09
CA LEU A 375 -6.19 -14.53 1.21
C LEU A 375 -5.08 -15.43 1.74
N ARG A 376 -3.91 -14.84 1.95
CA ARG A 376 -2.71 -15.50 2.49
C ARG A 376 -2.19 -14.68 3.64
N TYR A 377 -1.56 -15.35 4.60
CA TYR A 377 -0.90 -14.68 5.70
C TYR A 377 0.26 -13.81 5.22
N HIS A 378 0.59 -12.87 6.10
CA HIS A 378 1.62 -11.87 5.97
C HIS A 378 1.32 -10.84 4.87
N THR A 379 0.05 -10.60 4.60
CA THR A 379 -0.40 -9.57 3.64
C THR A 379 -0.97 -8.37 4.41
N ALA A 380 -0.58 -7.16 3.99
CA ALA A 380 -1.20 -5.93 4.46
C ALA A 380 -2.39 -5.55 3.56
N TYR A 381 -3.44 -5.01 4.16
CA TYR A 381 -4.67 -4.59 3.50
C TYR A 381 -5.05 -3.19 3.93
N SER A 382 -5.57 -2.40 2.99
CA SER A 382 -6.35 -1.23 3.33
C SER A 382 -7.80 -1.65 3.60
N ILE A 383 -8.26 -1.54 4.86
CA ILE A 383 -9.61 -1.97 5.27
C ILE A 383 -10.62 -0.87 4.93
N GLU A 384 -10.93 -0.78 3.65
CA GLU A 384 -11.73 0.26 3.02
C GLU A 384 -13.21 -0.15 2.81
N LEU A 385 -14.13 0.67 3.34
CA LEU A 385 -15.58 0.46 3.27
C LEU A 385 -16.37 1.71 3.64
N ASN A 386 -17.67 1.71 3.35
CA ASN A 386 -18.61 2.65 3.95
C ASN A 386 -19.91 2.01 4.43
N ALA A 387 -20.54 2.64 5.41
CA ALA A 387 -21.91 2.38 5.81
C ALA A 387 -22.77 3.62 5.57
N ALA A 388 -23.88 3.45 4.84
CA ALA A 388 -24.84 4.52 4.60
C ALA A 388 -25.91 4.55 5.71
N THR A 389 -26.24 5.75 6.20
CA THR A 389 -27.29 5.95 7.21
C THR A 389 -28.19 7.12 6.83
N ALA A 390 -29.50 6.90 6.76
CA ALA A 390 -30.46 7.98 6.58
C ALA A 390 -30.59 8.78 7.88
N ILE A 391 -30.24 10.07 7.83
CA ILE A 391 -30.31 10.96 8.99
C ILE A 391 -31.30 12.11 8.69
N PRO A 392 -32.30 12.36 9.55
CA PRO A 392 -33.22 13.48 9.35
C PRO A 392 -32.50 14.82 9.15
N GLY A 393 -32.92 15.57 8.14
CA GLY A 393 -32.30 16.84 7.75
C GLY A 393 -31.17 16.73 6.74
N TRP A 394 -30.74 15.51 6.39
CA TRP A 394 -29.81 15.25 5.29
C TRP A 394 -30.61 14.83 4.05
N LYS A 395 -30.23 15.36 2.88
CA LYS A 395 -30.94 15.08 1.62
C LYS A 395 -30.65 13.66 1.12
N GLU A 396 -29.38 13.26 1.20
CA GLU A 396 -28.90 11.92 0.85
C GLU A 396 -28.48 11.18 2.14
N PRO A 397 -28.46 9.83 2.13
CA PRO A 397 -27.88 9.07 3.24
C PRO A 397 -26.44 9.52 3.51
N VAL A 398 -26.13 9.74 4.78
CA VAL A 398 -24.76 10.04 5.21
C VAL A 398 -23.94 8.77 5.07
N ARG A 399 -22.81 8.86 4.37
CA ARG A 399 -21.88 7.74 4.22
C ARG A 399 -20.70 7.95 5.14
N ILE A 400 -20.54 7.07 6.13
CA ILE A 400 -19.30 7.04 6.90
C ILE A 400 -18.34 6.10 6.18
N MET A 401 -17.43 6.70 5.41
CA MET A 401 -16.34 6.04 4.69
C MET A 401 -15.13 5.92 5.62
N LEU A 402 -14.66 4.69 5.86
CA LEU A 402 -13.54 4.41 6.75
C LEU A 402 -12.54 3.54 6.02
N GLU A 403 -11.27 3.86 6.22
CA GLU A 403 -10.18 3.13 5.63
C GLU A 403 -8.97 3.18 6.54
N GLU A 404 -8.41 2.02 6.85
CA GLU A 404 -7.28 1.89 7.76
C GLU A 404 -6.43 0.70 7.36
N ASP A 405 -5.12 0.92 7.33
CA ASP A 405 -4.16 -0.13 7.04
C ASP A 405 -4.14 -1.20 8.16
N ALA A 406 -4.31 -2.45 7.75
CA ALA A 406 -4.30 -3.63 8.60
C ALA A 406 -3.32 -4.70 8.08
N TYR A 407 -2.94 -5.61 8.97
CA TYR A 407 -2.07 -6.74 8.66
C TYR A 407 -2.80 -8.04 9.00
N PHE A 408 -2.76 -8.98 8.05
CA PHE A 408 -3.37 -10.29 8.19
C PHE A 408 -2.29 -11.36 8.34
N ASP A 409 -2.25 -12.02 9.51
CA ASP A 409 -1.32 -13.11 9.83
C ASP A 409 -2.03 -14.25 10.58
N GLU A 410 -1.27 -15.21 11.10
CA GLU A 410 -1.77 -16.36 11.84
C GLU A 410 -2.63 -16.00 13.06
N SER A 411 -2.45 -14.79 13.62
CA SER A 411 -3.24 -14.28 14.74
C SER A 411 -4.58 -13.65 14.32
N GLY A 412 -4.80 -13.46 13.01
CA GLY A 412 -5.95 -12.80 12.44
C GLY A 412 -5.60 -11.44 11.85
N VAL A 413 -6.60 -10.55 11.76
CA VAL A 413 -6.41 -9.18 11.27
C VAL A 413 -6.16 -8.24 12.44
N ARG A 414 -5.13 -7.41 12.34
CA ARG A 414 -4.86 -6.30 13.25
C ARG A 414 -4.63 -5.02 12.48
N TYR A 415 -5.21 -3.91 12.93
CA TYR A 415 -4.87 -2.59 12.39
C TYR A 415 -3.42 -2.24 12.72
N ILE A 416 -2.65 -1.77 11.73
CA ILE A 416 -1.21 -1.57 11.84
C ILE A 416 -0.87 -0.49 12.87
N ASN A 417 -1.68 0.58 12.95
CA ASN A 417 -1.56 1.61 13.98
C ASN A 417 -2.91 2.01 14.61
N GLY A 418 -3.82 1.05 14.76
CA GLY A 418 -5.18 1.34 15.23
C GLY A 418 -6.08 1.90 14.12
N ARG A 419 -7.25 2.40 14.52
CA ARG A 419 -8.26 2.94 13.61
C ARG A 419 -9.03 4.09 14.23
N GLN A 420 -9.64 4.93 13.40
CA GLN A 420 -10.56 5.96 13.85
C GLN A 420 -11.83 5.36 14.48
N LYS A 421 -12.03 5.60 15.79
CA LYS A 421 -13.21 5.16 16.57
C LYS A 421 -14.19 6.27 16.92
N THR A 422 -13.76 7.51 16.77
CA THR A 422 -14.57 8.70 17.04
C THR A 422 -14.24 9.78 16.03
N LEU A 423 -15.24 10.58 15.64
CA LEU A 423 -15.04 11.75 14.80
C LEU A 423 -14.02 12.71 15.42
N LEU A 424 -13.09 13.19 14.61
CA LEU A 424 -12.29 14.35 14.98
C LEU A 424 -13.22 15.56 15.09
N LEU A 425 -12.95 16.48 16.01
CA LEU A 425 -13.78 17.69 16.20
C LEU A 425 -12.99 18.93 15.78
N LEU A 426 -13.66 19.83 15.07
CA LEU A 426 -13.13 21.14 14.68
C LEU A 426 -13.99 22.26 15.29
N PRO A 427 -13.43 23.16 16.12
CA PRO A 427 -12.04 23.20 16.58
C PRO A 427 -11.68 22.00 17.47
N ARG A 428 -10.39 21.67 17.51
CA ARG A 428 -9.87 20.64 18.42
C ARG A 428 -10.11 21.09 19.85
N ARG A 429 -10.68 20.21 20.65
CA ARG A 429 -10.77 20.46 22.09
C ARG A 429 -9.43 20.10 22.70
N ALA A 430 -8.73 21.09 23.24
CA ALA A 430 -7.64 20.82 24.17
C ALA A 430 -8.18 19.94 25.30
N PRO A 431 -7.36 19.03 25.86
CA PRO A 431 -7.64 18.50 27.20
C PRO A 431 -7.93 19.71 28.08
N SER A 432 -9.06 19.70 28.79
CA SER A 432 -9.45 20.79 29.68
C SER A 432 -8.29 21.11 30.61
N VAL A 433 -7.64 22.26 30.38
CA VAL A 433 -6.74 22.84 31.37
C VAL A 433 -7.67 23.56 32.33
N GLU A 434 -7.91 22.96 33.49
CA GLU A 434 -8.54 23.65 34.63
C GLU A 434 -7.68 24.79 35.14
#